data_AF-A0A3S1PGD3-F1
#
_entry.id   AF-A0A3S1PGD3-F1
#
_cell.length_a   1.000
_cell.length_b   1.000
_cell.length_c   1.000
_cell.angle_alpha   90.00
_cell.angle_beta   90.00
_cell.angle_gamma   90.00
#
_symmetry.space_group_name_H-M   'P 1'
#
loop_
_entity.id
_entity.type
_entity.pdbx_description
1 polymer ?
#
loop_
_entity_poly.entity_id
_entity_poly.type
_entity_poly.pdbx_seq_one_letter_code
_entity_poly.pdbx_strand_id
1 'polypeptide(L)'
;ISVYALLALGNAAFAAVRDIAGRKVSAEVPGMIVAISAVLVVLVGSGAAHLVSEQWMMPEGRHLLLIAGAGLFLIFGHFFIFMAYRVGPTSAVAPFYYCFTVWAVISGLLVFGQFPNALAVCGILLVMVSGLVIVSLDERKRRLAMVA
;
A
#
# COMPACT_ATOMS: atom_id res chain seq x y z
N ILE A 1 -19.31 7.01 -15.41
CA ILE A 1 -18.11 6.58 -14.65
C ILE A 1 -17.41 7.83 -14.15
N SER A 2 -17.14 7.93 -12.84
CA SER A 2 -16.48 9.11 -12.27
C SER A 2 -15.00 9.17 -12.70
N VAL A 3 -14.46 10.37 -12.96
CA VAL A 3 -13.02 10.57 -13.26
C VAL A 3 -12.13 9.91 -12.21
N TYR A 4 -12.52 9.96 -10.93
CA TYR A 4 -11.77 9.35 -9.84
C TYR A 4 -11.69 7.82 -9.94
N ALA A 5 -12.71 7.16 -10.50
CA ALA A 5 -12.69 5.71 -10.71
C ALA A 5 -11.71 5.33 -11.83
N LEU A 6 -11.62 6.14 -12.88
CA LEU A 6 -10.63 5.94 -13.95
C LEU A 6 -9.20 6.13 -13.43
N LEU A 7 -8.97 7.14 -12.58
CA LEU A 7 -7.68 7.35 -11.92
C LEU A 7 -7.30 6.17 -11.00
N ALA A 8 -8.27 5.63 -10.25
CA ALA A 8 -8.04 4.46 -9.41
C ALA A 8 -7.66 3.21 -10.23
N LEU A 9 -8.34 2.98 -11.35
CA LEU A 9 -8.01 1.90 -12.29
C LEU A 9 -6.63 2.10 -12.92
N GLY A 10 -6.31 3.33 -13.34
CA GLY A 10 -4.99 3.68 -13.85
C GLY A 10 -3.89 3.39 -12.82
N ASN A 11 -4.08 3.85 -11.57
CA ASN A 11 -3.16 3.56 -10.47
C ASN A 11 -2.96 2.05 -10.26
N ALA A 12 -4.03 1.25 -10.30
CA ALA A 12 -3.93 -0.20 -10.18
C ALA A 12 -3.11 -0.83 -11.32
N ALA A 13 -3.31 -0.37 -12.56
CA ALA A 13 -2.54 -0.85 -13.71
C ALA A 13 -1.04 -0.48 -13.59
N PHE A 14 -0.72 0.77 -13.25
CA PHE A 14 0.67 1.21 -13.05
C PHE A 14 1.33 0.49 -11.86
N ALA A 15 0.60 0.25 -10.77
CA ALA A 15 1.09 -0.54 -9.64
C ALA A 15 1.42 -1.97 -10.07
N ALA A 16 0.55 -2.63 -10.85
CA ALA A 16 0.82 -3.96 -11.38
C ALA A 16 2.07 -3.98 -12.29
N VAL A 17 2.21 -2.98 -13.17
CA VAL A 17 3.42 -2.84 -14.02
C VAL A 17 4.67 -2.65 -13.18
N ARG A 18 4.62 -1.79 -12.15
CA ARG A 18 5.72 -1.57 -11.20
C ARG A 18 6.09 -2.87 -10.49
N ASP A 19 5.12 -3.63 -10.00
CA ASP A 19 5.37 -4.87 -9.28
C ASP A 19 5.99 -5.94 -10.19
N ILE A 20 5.58 -6.01 -11.47
CA ILE A 20 6.19 -6.88 -12.47
C ILE A 20 7.62 -6.42 -12.82
N ALA A 21 7.83 -5.11 -13.00
CA ALA A 21 9.15 -4.55 -13.27
C ALA A 21 10.12 -4.78 -12.10
N GLY A 22 9.63 -4.68 -10.86
CA GLY A 22 10.40 -4.96 -9.64
C GLY A 22 10.95 -6.38 -9.59
N ARG A 23 10.24 -7.36 -10.18
CA ARG A 23 10.73 -8.75 -10.30
C ARG A 23 11.94 -8.91 -11.22
N LYS A 24 12.22 -7.93 -12.08
CA LYS A 24 13.38 -7.95 -12.99
C LYS A 24 14.63 -7.31 -12.38
N VAL A 25 14.54 -6.73 -11.19
CA VAL A 25 15.69 -6.15 -10.49
C VAL A 25 16.57 -7.30 -10.00
N SER A 26 17.86 -7.27 -10.40
CA SER A 26 18.84 -8.30 -9.98
C SER A 26 18.97 -8.32 -8.46
N ALA A 27 19.10 -9.52 -7.89
CA ALA A 27 19.30 -9.72 -6.44
C ALA A 27 20.62 -9.12 -5.92
N GLU A 28 21.54 -8.79 -6.82
CA GLU A 28 22.81 -8.14 -6.52
C GLU A 28 22.65 -6.66 -6.16
N VAL A 29 21.53 -6.03 -6.55
CA VAL A 29 21.27 -4.62 -6.25
C VAL A 29 20.80 -4.51 -4.79
N PRO A 30 21.51 -3.75 -3.93
CA PRO A 30 21.06 -3.52 -2.56
C PRO A 30 19.65 -2.91 -2.53
N GLY A 31 18.74 -3.50 -1.75
CA GLY A 31 17.34 -3.04 -1.67
C GLY A 31 17.18 -1.57 -1.26
N MET A 32 18.15 -1.03 -0.51
CA MET A 32 18.20 0.39 -0.17
C MET A 32 18.37 1.29 -1.40
N ILE A 33 19.15 0.88 -2.40
CA ILE A 33 19.30 1.63 -3.65
C ILE A 33 17.96 1.67 -4.39
N VAL A 34 17.28 0.53 -4.50
CA VAL A 34 15.96 0.43 -5.13
C VAL A 34 14.95 1.34 -4.43
N ALA A 35 14.92 1.33 -3.10
CA ALA A 35 14.03 2.16 -2.30
C ALA A 35 14.31 3.66 -2.49
N ILE A 36 15.58 4.08 -2.41
CA ILE A 36 15.98 5.48 -2.59
C ILE A 36 15.66 5.95 -4.02
N SER A 37 15.97 5.14 -5.04
CA SER A 37 15.64 5.46 -6.42
C SER A 37 14.12 5.59 -6.63
N ALA A 38 13.32 4.71 -6.04
CA ALA A 38 11.86 4.81 -6.10
C ALA A 38 11.35 6.11 -5.45
N VAL A 39 11.87 6.46 -4.27
CA VAL A 39 11.52 7.72 -3.58
C VAL A 39 11.91 8.93 -4.42
N LEU A 40 13.11 8.94 -5.02
CA LEU A 40 13.56 10.03 -5.89
C LEU A 40 12.70 10.16 -7.14
N VAL A 41 12.36 9.04 -7.80
CA VAL A 41 11.48 9.05 -8.98
C VAL A 41 10.10 9.58 -8.62
N VAL A 42 9.53 9.17 -7.48
CA VAL A 42 8.25 9.69 -7.00
C VAL A 42 8.37 11.18 -6.70
N LEU A 43 9.37 11.61 -5.93
CA LEU A 43 9.56 13.01 -5.52
C LEU A 43 9.71 13.93 -6.73
N VAL A 44 10.60 13.58 -7.67
CA VAL A 44 10.87 14.37 -8.87
C VAL A 44 9.69 14.30 -9.83
N GLY A 45 9.13 13.12 -10.07
CA GLY A 45 8.02 12.91 -10.99
C GLY A 45 6.73 13.60 -10.52
N SER A 46 6.36 13.43 -9.25
CA SER A 46 5.20 14.12 -8.69
C SER A 46 5.47 15.62 -8.59
N GLY A 47 6.66 16.03 -8.14
CA GLY A 47 7.03 17.44 -8.07
C GLY A 47 6.90 18.15 -9.42
N ALA A 48 7.45 17.57 -10.49
CA ALA A 48 7.33 18.11 -11.84
C ALA A 48 5.87 18.13 -12.33
N ALA A 49 5.09 17.07 -12.07
CA ALA A 49 3.68 17.02 -12.45
C ALA A 49 2.86 18.11 -11.76
N HIS A 50 3.02 18.28 -10.44
CA HIS A 50 2.29 19.29 -9.66
C HIS A 50 2.66 20.72 -10.07
N LEU A 51 3.92 20.99 -10.44
CA LEU A 51 4.33 22.31 -10.93
C LEU A 51 3.67 22.68 -12.28
N VAL A 52 3.26 21.69 -13.09
CA VAL A 52 2.60 21.92 -14.38
C VAL A 52 1.08 21.95 -14.23
N SER A 53 0.50 21.14 -13.35
CA SER A 53 -0.95 20.96 -13.23
C SER A 53 -1.63 21.84 -12.18
N GLU A 54 -0.92 22.25 -11.12
CA GLU A 54 -1.51 22.90 -9.96
C GLU A 54 -0.86 24.25 -9.65
N GLN A 55 -1.64 25.15 -9.04
CA GLN A 55 -1.11 26.42 -8.56
C GLN A 55 -0.45 26.23 -7.19
N TRP A 56 0.77 26.74 -7.05
CA TRP A 56 1.48 26.71 -5.77
C TRP A 56 0.76 27.55 -4.72
N MET A 57 0.32 26.91 -3.63
CA MET A 57 -0.18 27.59 -2.44
C MET A 57 0.78 27.34 -1.27
N MET A 58 1.11 28.42 -0.54
CA MET A 58 1.97 28.32 0.63
C MET A 58 1.26 27.49 1.71
N PRO A 59 1.86 26.39 2.19
CA PRO A 59 1.23 25.56 3.20
C PRO A 59 1.18 26.29 4.55
N GLU A 60 0.02 26.26 5.19
CA GLU A 60 -0.15 26.70 6.57
C GLU A 60 0.63 25.79 7.53
N GLY A 61 1.05 26.32 8.70
CA GLY A 61 1.78 25.55 9.70
C GLY A 61 1.07 24.25 10.12
N ARG A 62 -0.27 24.24 10.14
CA ARG A 62 -1.06 23.03 10.39
C ARG A 62 -0.87 21.96 9.30
N HIS A 63 -0.84 22.35 8.02
CA HIS A 63 -0.63 21.41 6.92
C HIS A 63 0.78 20.83 6.96
N LEU A 64 1.79 21.63 7.30
CA LEU A 64 3.16 21.14 7.48
C LEU A 64 3.26 20.10 8.59
N LEU A 65 2.60 20.32 9.72
CA LEU A 65 2.56 19.35 10.82
C LEU A 65 1.87 18.04 10.42
N LEU A 66 0.76 18.12 9.67
CA LEU A 66 0.05 16.93 9.17
C LEU A 66 0.91 16.14 8.18
N ILE A 67 1.60 16.81 7.25
CA ILE A 67 2.48 16.17 6.27
C ILE A 67 3.69 15.53 6.99
N ALA A 68 4.30 16.23 7.94
CA ALA A 68 5.40 15.69 8.74
C ALA A 68 4.96 14.46 9.55
N GLY A 69 3.78 14.52 10.19
CA GLY A 69 3.19 13.39 10.90
C GLY A 69 2.92 12.21 9.98
N ALA A 70 2.31 12.45 8.81
CA ALA A 70 2.04 11.42 7.82
C ALA A 70 3.35 10.75 7.35
N GLY A 71 4.40 11.52 7.06
CA GLY A 71 5.72 11.01 6.70
C GLY A 71 6.34 10.17 7.82
N LEU A 72 6.23 10.61 9.06
CA LEU A 72 6.72 9.88 10.23
C LEU A 72 6.03 8.52 10.39
N PHE A 73 4.69 8.50 10.36
CA PHE A 73 3.92 7.25 10.42
C PHE A 73 4.22 6.33 9.24
N LEU A 74 4.43 6.88 8.04
CA LEU A 74 4.77 6.11 6.86
C LEU A 74 6.14 5.41 7.02
N ILE A 75 7.15 6.11 7.55
CA ILE A 75 8.48 5.57 7.82
C ILE A 75 8.38 4.45 8.86
N PHE A 76 7.71 4.69 10.00
CA PHE A 76 7.54 3.67 11.02
C PHE A 76 6.76 2.45 10.52
N GLY A 77 5.69 2.66 9.75
CA GLY A 77 4.92 1.57 9.14
C GLY A 77 5.77 0.69 8.23
N HIS A 78 6.57 1.30 7.35
CA HIS A 78 7.49 0.56 6.49
C HIS A 78 8.61 -0.12 7.26
N PHE A 79 9.15 0.54 8.29
CA PHE A 79 10.18 -0.04 9.15
C PHE A 79 9.68 -1.29 9.88
N PHE A 80 8.48 -1.23 10.47
CA PHE A 80 7.88 -2.38 11.14
C PHE A 80 7.57 -3.54 10.18
N ILE A 81 7.05 -3.24 8.98
CA ILE A 81 6.84 -4.25 7.93
C ILE A 81 8.17 -4.91 7.54
N PHE A 82 9.21 -4.10 7.29
CA PHE A 82 10.53 -4.61 6.93
C PHE A 82 11.10 -5.50 8.03
N MET A 83 10.99 -5.07 9.28
CA MET A 83 11.44 -5.86 10.43
C MET A 83 10.63 -7.16 10.59
N ALA A 84 9.32 -7.13 10.34
CA ALA A 84 8.47 -8.32 10.36
C ALA A 84 8.94 -9.36 9.32
N TYR A 85 9.25 -8.93 8.09
CA TYR A 85 9.81 -9.81 7.06
C TYR A 85 11.21 -10.35 7.37
N ARG A 86 11.99 -9.61 8.16
CA ARG A 86 13.34 -10.02 8.55
C ARG A 86 13.35 -11.05 9.69
N VAL A 87 12.37 -10.98 10.59
CA VAL A 87 12.29 -11.84 11.78
C VAL A 87 11.37 -13.04 11.58
N GLY A 88 10.33 -12.92 10.75
CA GLY A 88 9.33 -13.95 10.51
C GLY A 88 9.32 -14.47 9.07
N PRO A 89 8.81 -15.70 8.83
CA PRO A 89 8.63 -16.21 7.48
C PRO A 89 7.63 -15.34 6.69
N THR A 90 7.93 -15.05 5.42
CA THR A 90 7.10 -14.22 4.53
C THR A 90 5.63 -14.63 4.52
N SER A 91 5.35 -15.94 4.60
CA SER A 91 4.00 -16.49 4.64
C SER A 91 3.19 -16.08 5.88
N ALA A 92 3.85 -15.79 7.01
CA ALA A 92 3.19 -15.31 8.22
C ALA A 92 2.89 -13.81 8.17
N VAL A 93 3.68 -13.04 7.42
CA VAL A 93 3.53 -11.57 7.30
C VAL A 93 2.55 -11.19 6.19
N ALA A 94 2.52 -11.94 5.08
CA ALA A 94 1.66 -11.68 3.93
C ALA A 94 0.16 -11.50 4.28
N PRO A 95 -0.44 -12.29 5.19
CA PRO A 95 -1.83 -12.10 5.62
C PRO A 95 -2.17 -10.72 6.19
N PHE A 96 -1.21 -10.05 6.84
CA PHE A 96 -1.44 -8.76 7.49
C PHE A 96 -1.69 -7.63 6.49
N TYR A 97 -1.28 -7.78 5.23
CA TYR A 97 -1.59 -6.80 4.18
C TYR A 97 -3.09 -6.71 3.91
N TYR A 98 -3.84 -7.79 4.08
CA TYR A 98 -5.30 -7.77 3.92
C TYR A 98 -5.99 -6.99 5.04
N CYS A 99 -5.39 -6.95 6.24
CA CYS A 99 -5.90 -6.13 7.34
C CYS A 99 -5.83 -4.62 7.03
N PHE A 100 -5.01 -4.17 6.08
CA PHE A 100 -5.00 -2.76 5.65
C PHE A 100 -6.35 -2.31 5.11
N THR A 101 -7.09 -3.18 4.43
CA THR A 101 -8.43 -2.84 3.93
C THR A 101 -9.38 -2.55 5.09
N VAL A 102 -9.32 -3.33 6.17
CA VAL A 102 -10.12 -3.08 7.39
C VAL A 102 -9.76 -1.75 8.02
N TRP A 103 -8.46 -1.50 8.23
CA TRP A 103 -7.98 -0.27 8.83
C TRP A 103 -8.29 0.97 7.97
N ALA A 104 -8.27 0.84 6.64
CA ALA A 104 -8.66 1.90 5.72
C ALA A 104 -10.14 2.29 5.86
N VAL A 105 -11.03 1.31 6.09
CA VAL A 105 -12.45 1.58 6.33
C VAL A 105 -12.66 2.25 7.69
N ILE A 106 -12.00 1.73 8.73
CA ILE A 106 -12.08 2.29 10.08
C ILE A 106 -11.57 3.74 10.09
N SER A 107 -10.41 4.01 9.49
CA SER A 107 -9.87 5.37 9.41
C SER A 107 -10.72 6.29 8.53
N GLY A 108 -11.28 5.76 7.43
CA GLY A 108 -12.26 6.45 6.60
C GLY A 108 -13.46 6.96 7.41
N LEU A 109 -14.00 6.11 8.27
CA LEU A 109 -15.12 6.44 9.13
C LEU A 109 -14.74 7.40 10.27
N LEU A 110 -13.64 7.11 10.99
CA LEU A 110 -13.25 7.87 12.18
C LEU A 110 -12.69 9.25 11.86
N VAL A 111 -11.91 9.38 10.78
CA VAL A 111 -11.21 10.63 10.43
C VAL A 111 -12.07 11.50 9.51
N PHE A 112 -12.77 10.88 8.55
CA PHE A 112 -13.51 11.63 7.52
C PHE A 112 -15.03 11.54 7.69
N GLY A 113 -15.54 10.75 8.62
CA GLY A 113 -16.99 10.59 8.83
C GLY A 113 -17.73 9.98 7.64
N GLN A 114 -17.00 9.39 6.68
CA GLN A 114 -17.57 8.93 5.41
C GLN A 114 -17.82 7.43 5.45
N PHE A 115 -19.08 7.05 5.28
CA PHE A 115 -19.45 5.64 5.19
C PHE A 115 -19.30 5.14 3.74
N PRO A 116 -18.67 3.97 3.51
CA PRO A 116 -18.57 3.40 2.17
C PRO A 116 -19.97 3.14 1.59
N ASN A 117 -20.18 3.50 0.31
CA ASN A 117 -21.43 3.15 -0.37
C ASN A 117 -21.55 1.62 -0.58
N ALA A 118 -22.75 1.15 -0.92
CA ALA A 118 -23.03 -0.29 -1.05
C ALA A 118 -22.07 -1.01 -2.02
N LEU A 119 -21.69 -0.36 -3.13
CA LEU A 119 -20.73 -0.92 -4.10
C LEU A 119 -19.33 -1.05 -3.49
N ALA A 120 -18.87 -0.04 -2.75
CA ALA A 120 -17.59 -0.07 -2.05
C ALA A 120 -17.58 -1.16 -0.98
N VAL A 121 -18.68 -1.33 -0.22
CA VAL A 121 -18.82 -2.41 0.76
C VAL A 121 -18.69 -3.78 0.08
N CYS A 122 -19.35 -4.01 -1.05
CA CYS A 122 -19.20 -5.25 -1.82
C CYS A 122 -17.74 -5.51 -2.22
N GLY A 123 -17.04 -4.48 -2.71
CA GLY A 123 -15.62 -4.59 -3.05
C GLY A 123 -14.72 -4.90 -1.84
N ILE A 124 -14.95 -4.22 -0.71
CA ILE A 124 -14.25 -4.46 0.55
C ILE A 124 -14.46 -5.89 1.02
N LEU A 125 -15.71 -6.39 1.01
CA LEU A 125 -16.03 -7.77 1.39
C LEU A 125 -15.31 -8.78 0.49
N LEU A 126 -15.26 -8.54 -0.83
CA LEU A 126 -14.56 -9.40 -1.76
C LEU A 126 -13.06 -9.47 -1.45
N VAL A 127 -12.41 -8.33 -1.18
CA VAL A 127 -11.00 -8.27 -0.78
C VAL A 127 -10.76 -9.01 0.54
N MET A 128 -11.64 -8.82 1.53
CA MET A 128 -11.57 -9.49 2.83
C MET A 128 -11.71 -11.02 2.71
N VAL A 129 -12.70 -11.50 1.94
CA VAL A 129 -12.92 -12.92 1.71
C VAL A 129 -11.73 -13.54 0.97
N SER A 130 -11.21 -12.86 -0.07
CA SER A 130 -10.02 -13.30 -0.79
C SER A 130 -8.82 -13.45 0.15
N GLY A 131 -8.58 -12.46 1.01
CA GLY A 131 -7.53 -12.52 2.03
C GLY A 131 -7.69 -13.72 2.97
N LEU A 132 -8.90 -13.91 3.53
CA LEU A 132 -9.18 -15.02 4.44
C LEU A 132 -9.00 -16.39 3.76
N VAL A 133 -9.45 -16.52 2.50
CA VAL A 133 -9.27 -17.74 1.71
C VAL A 133 -7.79 -18.03 1.51
N ILE A 134 -6.97 -17.04 1.14
CA ILE A 134 -5.52 -17.21 0.95
C ILE A 134 -4.85 -17.69 2.24
N VAL A 135 -5.18 -17.11 3.38
CA VAL A 135 -4.67 -17.54 4.70
C VAL A 135 -5.03 -19.00 4.98
N SER A 136 -6.31 -19.34 4.81
CA SER A 136 -6.80 -20.70 5.09
C SER A 136 -6.18 -21.75 4.15
N LEU A 137 -5.88 -21.38 2.90
CA LEU A 137 -5.21 -22.25 1.94
C LEU A 137 -3.73 -22.46 2.28
N ASP A 138 -3.04 -21.41 2.73
CA ASP A 138 -1.63 -21.49 3.14
C ASP A 138 -1.45 -22.35 4.39
N GLU A 139 -2.35 -22.23 5.37
CA GLU A 139 -2.39 -23.11 6.55
C GLU A 139 -2.62 -24.58 6.17
N ARG A 140 -3.55 -24.84 5.23
CA ARG A 140 -3.79 -26.21 4.72
C ARG A 140 -2.56 -26.79 4.03
N LYS A 141 -1.88 -26.01 3.19
CA LYS A 141 -0.63 -26.44 2.52
C LYS A 141 0.47 -26.74 3.54
N ARG A 142 0.66 -25.89 4.55
CA ARG A 142 1.63 -26.13 5.64
C ARG A 142 1.31 -27.40 6.42
N ARG A 143 0.05 -27.67 6.73
CA ARG A 143 -0.36 -28.91 7.43
C ARG A 143 -0.09 -30.16 6.60
N LEU A 144 -0.36 -30.13 5.30
CA LEU A 144 -0.11 -31.26 4.40
C LEU A 144 1.40 -31.54 4.24
N ALA A 145 2.23 -30.51 4.16
CA ALA A 145 3.69 -30.66 4.09
C ALA A 145 4.35 -31.17 5.38
N MET A 146 3.67 -31.05 6.53
CA MET A 146 4.15 -31.60 7.82
C MET A 146 3.77 -33.07 8.04
N VAL A 147 2.82 -33.60 7.26
CA VAL A 147 2.28 -34.98 7.37
C VAL A 147 2.89 -35.92 6.32
N ALA A 148 3.46 -35.38 5.25
CA ALA A 148 4.22 -36.10 4.23
C ALA A 148 5.70 -36.21 4.59
#